data_AF-A0A3D5KC68-F1
#
_entry.id   AF-A0A3D5KC68-F1
#
_cell.length_a   1.000
_cell.length_b   1.000
_cell.length_c   1.000
_cell.angle_alpha   90.00
_cell.angle_beta   90.00
_cell.angle_gamma   90.00
#
_symmetry.space_group_name_H-M   'P 1'
#
loop_
_entity.id
_entity.type
_entity.pdbx_description
1 polymer ?
#
loop_
_entity_poly.entity_id
_entity_poly.type
_entity_poly.pdbx_seq_one_letter_code
_entity_poly.pdbx_strand_id
1 'polypeptide(L)'
;MICKRCGAELPGDSIFCNKCGNKLEGIDKYQWDSDKSNTNYQDGNNKSTSYKRTDYNNRAYNMNWHNYPRRRLNLRKAFMVLVIIGAIVVGIGFFGYRKYYNKQVSEARRLYSQGRYSMAFYIIDNLIAIDRESEEYRRMLYSSSYGYNYQSYEEEIKEEYPDYQRAVADLFDGLENCYSGKKYIDGPIEEEIISLFEEKYTSALRNDFGLSEGEIEDVLKLNRQARKEKCIEIAYKYIQKKTKDK
;
A
#
# COMPACT_ATOMS: atom_id res chain seq x y z
N MET A 1 -22.56 -2.12 29.45
CA MET A 1 -23.74 -1.88 28.58
C MET A 1 -23.66 -2.77 27.35
N ILE A 2 -24.78 -3.14 26.72
CA ILE A 2 -24.78 -4.03 25.54
C ILE A 2 -25.05 -3.20 24.27
N CYS A 3 -24.27 -3.42 23.23
CA CYS A 3 -24.47 -2.77 21.94
C CYS A 3 -25.74 -3.27 21.25
N LYS A 4 -26.73 -2.38 21.06
CA LYS A 4 -28.00 -2.71 20.37
C LYS A 4 -27.84 -3.17 18.92
N ARG A 5 -26.70 -2.89 18.28
CA ARG A 5 -26.45 -3.26 16.88
C ARG A 5 -25.77 -4.62 16.70
N CYS A 6 -24.92 -5.05 17.63
CA CYS A 6 -24.13 -6.29 17.46
C CYS A 6 -24.10 -7.21 18.68
N GLY A 7 -24.75 -6.84 19.79
CA GLY A 7 -24.81 -7.65 21.00
C GLY A 7 -23.53 -7.69 21.84
N ALA A 8 -22.47 -6.98 21.44
CA ALA A 8 -21.22 -6.93 22.22
C ALA A 8 -21.41 -6.24 23.58
N GLU A 9 -20.79 -6.80 24.62
CA GLU A 9 -20.75 -6.23 25.96
C GLU A 9 -19.62 -5.19 26.05
N LEU A 10 -19.94 -4.00 26.55
CA LEU A 10 -19.09 -2.82 26.51
C LEU A 10 -18.94 -2.18 27.90
N PRO A 11 -17.77 -1.58 28.20
CA PRO A 11 -17.58 -0.74 29.38
C PRO A 11 -18.60 0.40 29.44
N GLY A 12 -19.09 0.74 30.64
CA GLY A 12 -20.21 1.66 30.87
C GLY A 12 -20.04 3.08 30.31
N ASP A 13 -18.80 3.52 30.08
CA ASP A 13 -18.47 4.87 29.61
C ASP A 13 -18.07 4.92 28.12
N SER A 14 -18.32 3.85 27.37
CA SER A 14 -17.91 3.75 25.96
C SER A 14 -18.83 4.56 25.04
N ILE A 15 -18.30 5.57 24.35
CA ILE A 15 -19.08 6.41 23.40
C ILE A 15 -19.36 5.65 22.07
N PHE A 16 -18.49 4.69 21.73
CA PHE A 16 -18.57 3.88 20.52
C PHE A 16 -18.34 2.39 20.84
N CYS A 17 -18.99 1.52 20.07
CA CYS A 17 -18.74 0.08 20.14
C CYS A 17 -17.37 -0.26 19.53
N ASN A 18 -16.45 -0.80 20.33
CA ASN A 18 -15.12 -1.24 19.87
C ASN A 18 -15.17 -2.44 18.90
N LYS A 19 -16.31 -3.14 18.81
CA LYS A 19 -16.51 -4.31 17.92
C LYS A 19 -17.07 -3.95 16.54
N CYS A 20 -17.97 -2.97 16.44
CA CYS A 20 -18.67 -2.66 15.18
C CYS A 20 -18.68 -1.18 14.79
N GLY A 21 -18.05 -0.31 15.59
CA GLY A 21 -17.95 1.12 15.31
C GLY A 21 -19.25 1.92 15.50
N ASN A 22 -20.35 1.28 15.92
CA ASN A 22 -21.61 1.99 16.14
C ASN A 22 -21.52 2.94 17.34
N LYS A 23 -21.97 4.18 17.17
CA LYS A 23 -22.13 5.12 18.28
C LYS A 23 -23.18 4.57 19.25
N LEU A 24 -22.91 4.65 20.54
CA LEU A 24 -23.87 4.23 21.57
C LEU A 24 -24.72 5.43 21.96
N GLU A 25 -26.03 5.32 21.78
CA GLU A 25 -27.00 6.32 22.21
C GLU A 25 -27.23 6.14 23.72
N GLY A 26 -26.94 7.18 24.53
CA GLY A 26 -27.20 7.16 25.97
C GLY A 26 -26.09 7.67 26.89
N ILE A 27 -24.98 8.22 26.40
CA ILE A 27 -24.03 8.98 27.23
C ILE A 27 -24.26 10.47 27.01
N ASP A 28 -25.35 10.97 27.58
CA ASP A 28 -25.56 12.40 27.80
C ASP A 28 -25.14 12.74 29.23
N LYS A 29 -23.87 13.14 29.41
CA LYS A 29 -23.45 13.92 30.58
C LYS A 29 -22.74 15.18 30.12
N TYR A 30 -23.54 16.08 29.57
CA TYR A 30 -23.43 17.51 29.88
C TYR A 30 -24.85 18.03 29.99
N GLN A 31 -25.31 18.28 31.23
CA GLN A 31 -26.55 19.01 31.48
C GLN A 31 -26.35 20.44 30.99
N TRP A 32 -26.99 20.77 29.88
CA TRP A 32 -27.35 22.15 29.54
C TRP A 32 -28.88 22.15 29.40
N ASP A 33 -29.54 22.44 30.50
CA ASP A 33 -31.00 22.58 30.54
C ASP A 33 -31.40 23.87 29.83
N SER A 34 -31.86 23.74 28.59
CA SER A 34 -32.78 24.69 27.99
C SER A 34 -33.66 23.92 27.01
N ASP A 35 -34.58 23.15 27.56
CA ASP A 35 -35.65 22.52 26.81
C ASP A 35 -36.69 23.60 26.41
N LYS A 36 -36.89 23.72 25.09
CA LYS A 36 -38.16 23.84 24.36
C LYS A 36 -39.14 24.96 24.78
N SER A 37 -39.83 25.66 23.88
CA SER A 37 -40.40 25.24 22.61
C SER A 37 -40.95 26.44 21.85
N ASN A 38 -40.99 26.30 20.52
CA ASN A 38 -41.93 26.92 19.59
C ASN A 38 -43.22 27.44 20.24
N THR A 39 -43.40 28.75 20.23
CA THR A 39 -44.71 29.38 20.32
C THR A 39 -45.38 29.32 18.94
N ASN A 40 -46.41 28.48 18.83
CA ASN A 40 -47.50 28.73 17.90
C ASN A 40 -48.35 29.86 18.48
N TYR A 41 -48.65 30.85 17.65
CA TYR A 41 -49.58 31.94 17.94
C TYR A 41 -50.97 31.41 18.31
N GLN A 42 -51.57 31.94 19.37
CA GLN A 42 -52.99 32.34 19.35
C GLN A 42 -53.33 33.29 20.52
N ASP A 43 -53.71 34.50 20.08
CA ASP A 43 -54.77 35.40 20.55
C ASP A 43 -55.59 35.00 21.80
N GLY A 44 -55.88 35.98 22.66
CA GLY A 44 -56.72 35.77 23.85
C GLY A 44 -56.72 36.87 24.90
N ASN A 45 -57.15 38.07 24.50
CA ASN A 45 -58.06 38.97 25.25
C ASN A 45 -58.35 38.67 26.75
N ASN A 46 -57.89 39.51 27.69
CA ASN A 46 -58.78 40.20 28.65
C ASN A 46 -58.08 41.13 29.67
N LYS A 47 -58.41 42.41 29.53
CA LYS A 47 -58.86 43.38 30.55
C LYS A 47 -58.42 43.23 32.02
N SER A 48 -57.60 44.22 32.38
CA SER A 48 -57.75 45.12 33.54
C SER A 48 -57.76 44.53 34.95
N THR A 49 -56.72 44.87 35.70
CA THR A 49 -56.92 45.50 37.01
C THR A 49 -55.75 46.45 37.28
N SER A 50 -56.10 47.68 37.61
CA SER A 50 -55.18 48.75 37.96
C SER A 50 -54.57 48.48 39.31
N TYR A 51 -53.25 48.45 39.40
CA TYR A 51 -52.57 48.74 40.65
C TYR A 51 -51.35 49.64 40.41
N LYS A 52 -51.19 50.54 41.37
CA LYS A 52 -50.51 51.83 41.29
C LYS A 52 -49.05 51.72 40.83
N ARG A 53 -48.69 52.64 39.91
CA ARG A 53 -47.30 53.08 39.70
C ARG A 53 -46.70 53.43 41.06
N THR A 54 -45.72 52.66 41.48
CA THR A 54 -44.69 53.14 42.38
C THR A 54 -43.44 53.29 41.54
N ASP A 55 -42.91 54.51 41.55
CA ASP A 55 -41.70 54.92 40.87
C ASP A 55 -40.49 54.21 41.51
N TYR A 56 -40.31 52.94 41.17
CA TYR A 56 -39.07 52.25 41.42
C TYR A 56 -38.08 52.68 40.34
N ASN A 57 -37.24 53.64 40.75
CA ASN A 57 -36.05 54.09 40.05
C ASN A 57 -35.42 52.96 39.25
N ASN A 58 -35.65 53.02 37.95
CA ASN A 58 -34.99 52.22 36.95
C ASN A 58 -33.53 52.71 36.86
N ARG A 59 -32.74 52.46 37.90
CA ARG A 59 -31.30 52.30 37.74
C ARG A 59 -31.12 50.95 37.08
N ALA A 60 -31.45 50.93 35.79
CA ALA A 60 -30.92 49.98 34.85
C ALA A 60 -29.42 49.96 35.13
N TYR A 61 -28.94 48.83 35.68
CA TYR A 61 -27.58 48.43 35.41
C TYR A 61 -27.53 48.32 33.89
N ASN A 62 -27.13 49.43 33.29
CA ASN A 62 -26.74 49.54 31.91
C ASN A 62 -25.48 48.68 31.82
N MET A 63 -25.67 47.37 31.70
CA MET A 63 -24.69 46.52 31.08
C MET A 63 -24.61 47.03 29.65
N ASN A 64 -23.77 48.06 29.49
CA ASN A 64 -23.17 48.44 28.23
C ASN A 64 -22.46 47.16 27.78
N TRP A 65 -23.18 46.31 27.06
CA TRP A 65 -22.57 45.39 26.13
C TRP A 65 -21.79 46.32 25.21
N HIS A 66 -20.51 46.47 25.50
CA HIS A 66 -19.59 47.12 24.59
C HIS A 66 -19.90 46.51 23.23
N ASN A 67 -20.31 47.36 22.31
CA ASN A 67 -20.44 47.03 20.90
C ASN A 67 -19.08 46.49 20.47
N TYR A 68 -18.86 45.18 20.61
CA TYR A 68 -17.81 44.51 19.88
C TYR A 68 -18.23 44.70 18.43
N PRO A 69 -17.52 45.50 17.64
CA PRO A 69 -17.88 45.70 16.26
C PRO A 69 -17.89 44.32 15.62
N ARG A 70 -19.08 43.83 15.25
CA ARG A 70 -19.23 42.60 14.48
C ARG A 70 -18.65 42.91 13.11
N ARG A 71 -17.32 42.81 12.99
CA ARG A 71 -16.60 42.96 11.72
C ARG A 71 -17.25 41.95 10.79
N ARG A 72 -18.06 42.44 9.84
CA ARG A 72 -18.44 41.65 8.66
C ARG A 72 -17.13 41.31 7.96
N LEU A 73 -16.55 40.17 8.29
CA LEU A 73 -15.51 39.56 7.49
C LEU A 73 -16.10 39.49 6.09
N ASN A 74 -15.47 40.16 5.13
CA ASN A 74 -15.84 40.02 3.74
C ASN A 74 -15.65 38.54 3.41
N LEU A 75 -16.72 37.74 3.43
CA LEU A 75 -16.64 36.30 3.22
C LEU A 75 -15.88 35.95 1.95
N ARG A 76 -15.95 36.81 0.92
CA ARG A 76 -15.14 36.74 -0.30
C ARG A 76 -13.62 36.83 -0.04
N LYS A 77 -13.17 37.73 0.84
CA LYS A 77 -11.76 37.86 1.23
C LYS A 77 -11.30 36.69 2.10
N ALA A 78 -12.13 36.24 3.04
CA ALA A 78 -11.83 35.07 3.86
C ALA A 78 -11.73 33.78 3.00
N PHE A 79 -12.64 33.62 2.04
CA PHE A 79 -12.61 32.52 1.07
C PHE A 79 -11.36 32.55 0.19
N MET A 80 -10.97 33.72 -0.33
CA MET A 80 -9.72 33.87 -1.10
C MET A 80 -8.48 33.43 -0.30
N VAL A 81 -8.40 33.82 0.98
CA VAL A 81 -7.28 33.40 1.85
C VAL A 81 -7.28 31.87 2.04
N LEU A 82 -8.44 31.25 2.26
CA LEU A 82 -8.54 29.80 2.38
C LEU A 82 -8.14 29.06 1.10
N VAL A 83 -8.51 29.57 -0.07
CA VAL A 83 -8.10 29.02 -1.36
C VAL A 83 -6.58 29.07 -1.52
N ILE A 84 -5.95 30.20 -1.16
CA ILE A 84 -4.48 30.35 -1.22
C ILE A 84 -3.80 29.35 -0.29
N ILE A 85 -4.27 29.21 0.96
CA ILE A 85 -3.72 28.25 1.92
C ILE A 85 -3.90 26.81 1.39
N GLY A 86 -5.09 26.48 0.88
CA GLY A 86 -5.35 25.17 0.28
C GLY A 86 -4.41 24.86 -0.88
N ALA A 87 -4.19 25.82 -1.78
CA ALA A 87 -3.25 25.67 -2.89
C ALA A 87 -1.80 25.45 -2.41
N ILE A 88 -1.37 26.14 -1.35
CA ILE A 88 -0.04 25.95 -0.75
C ILE A 88 0.10 24.53 -0.17
N VAL A 89 -0.90 24.06 0.58
CA VAL A 89 -0.88 22.70 1.17
C VAL A 89 -0.82 21.63 0.07
N VAL A 90 -1.64 21.77 -0.96
CA VAL A 90 -1.62 20.86 -2.13
C VAL A 90 -0.27 20.93 -2.84
N GLY A 91 0.30 22.12 -3.02
CA GLY A 91 1.61 22.31 -3.66
C GLY A 91 2.75 21.64 -2.88
N ILE A 92 2.79 21.80 -1.56
CA ILE A 92 3.80 21.14 -0.70
C ILE A 92 3.62 19.62 -0.72
N GLY A 93 2.38 19.13 -0.62
CA GLY A 93 2.07 17.71 -0.71
C GLY A 93 2.51 17.11 -2.05
N PHE A 94 2.18 17.77 -3.16
CA PHE A 94 2.56 17.34 -4.50
C PHE A 94 4.09 17.31 -4.68
N PHE A 95 4.80 18.35 -4.24
CA PHE A 95 6.25 18.41 -4.35
C PHE A 95 6.95 17.35 -3.47
N GLY A 96 6.47 17.18 -2.24
CA GLY A 96 6.95 16.15 -1.31
C GLY A 96 6.74 14.75 -1.89
N TYR A 97 5.54 14.46 -2.40
CA TYR A 97 5.23 13.19 -3.05
C TYR A 97 6.09 12.98 -4.31
N ARG A 98 6.25 13.98 -5.17
CA ARG A 98 7.08 13.88 -6.38
C ARG A 98 8.53 13.57 -6.05
N LYS A 99 9.09 14.18 -4.99
CA LYS A 99 10.44 13.86 -4.51
C LYS A 99 10.55 12.42 -4.01
N TYR A 100 9.57 11.95 -3.23
CA TYR A 100 9.51 10.56 -2.78
C TYR A 100 9.39 9.58 -3.95
N TYR A 101 8.46 9.83 -4.87
CA TYR A 101 8.23 9.03 -6.08
C TYR A 101 9.52 8.86 -6.90
N ASN A 102 10.19 9.97 -7.22
CA ASN A 102 11.43 9.93 -8.01
C ASN A 102 12.54 9.15 -7.29
N LYS A 103 12.63 9.26 -5.96
CA LYS A 103 13.59 8.49 -5.17
C LYS A 103 13.32 6.98 -5.27
N GLN A 104 12.06 6.57 -5.09
CA GLN A 104 11.66 5.16 -5.15
C GLN A 104 11.91 4.57 -6.55
N VAL A 105 11.53 5.28 -7.61
CA VAL A 105 11.78 4.83 -9.00
C VAL A 105 13.29 4.71 -9.27
N SER A 106 14.09 5.69 -8.84
CA SER A 106 15.54 5.62 -8.98
C SER A 106 16.15 4.42 -8.25
N GLU A 107 15.65 4.12 -7.06
CA GLU A 107 16.12 2.96 -6.28
C GLU A 107 15.72 1.63 -6.94
N ALA A 108 14.50 1.53 -7.45
CA ALA A 108 14.07 0.37 -8.20
C ALA A 108 14.92 0.13 -9.46
N ARG A 109 15.22 1.18 -10.24
CA ARG A 109 16.14 1.10 -11.39
C ARG A 109 17.53 0.60 -10.98
N ARG A 110 18.05 1.12 -9.86
CA ARG A 110 19.34 0.69 -9.30
C ARG A 110 19.32 -0.79 -8.97
N LEU A 111 18.32 -1.26 -8.23
CA LEU A 111 18.15 -2.68 -7.90
C LEU A 111 17.99 -3.56 -9.14
N TYR A 112 17.19 -3.11 -10.11
CA TYR A 112 16.99 -3.80 -11.38
C TYR A 112 18.31 -3.97 -12.15
N SER A 113 19.11 -2.91 -12.24
CA SER A 113 20.44 -2.96 -12.88
C SER A 113 21.44 -3.88 -12.17
N GLN A 114 21.21 -4.16 -10.88
CA GLN A 114 21.99 -5.11 -10.08
C GLN A 114 21.47 -6.55 -10.16
N GLY A 115 20.45 -6.82 -10.98
CA GLY A 115 19.81 -8.14 -11.06
C GLY A 115 18.88 -8.48 -9.89
N ARG A 116 18.58 -7.51 -9.01
CA ARG A 116 17.68 -7.70 -7.86
C ARG A 116 16.23 -7.44 -8.26
N TYR A 117 15.72 -8.26 -9.17
CA TYR A 117 14.46 -8.05 -9.87
C TYR A 117 13.25 -7.99 -8.93
N SER A 118 13.17 -8.88 -7.94
CA SER A 118 12.01 -8.92 -7.04
C SER A 118 11.93 -7.70 -6.13
N MET A 119 13.08 -7.23 -5.62
CA MET A 119 13.10 -6.01 -4.80
C MET A 119 12.83 -4.77 -5.64
N ALA A 120 13.33 -4.72 -6.89
CA ALA A 120 13.02 -3.64 -7.81
C ALA A 120 11.50 -3.54 -8.06
N PHE A 121 10.86 -4.67 -8.39
CA PHE A 121 9.41 -4.72 -8.60
C PHE A 121 8.60 -4.37 -7.34
N TYR A 122 8.99 -4.92 -6.19
CA TYR A 122 8.34 -4.61 -4.91
C TYR A 122 8.31 -3.10 -4.61
N ILE A 123 9.40 -2.38 -4.92
CA ILE A 123 9.43 -0.93 -4.69
C ILE A 123 8.46 -0.18 -5.60
N ILE A 124 8.37 -0.55 -6.89
CA ILE A 124 7.53 0.18 -7.85
C ILE A 124 6.04 -0.16 -7.73
N ASP A 125 5.67 -1.40 -7.43
CA ASP A 125 4.25 -1.80 -7.32
C ASP A 125 3.55 -1.12 -6.13
N ASN A 126 4.33 -0.77 -5.09
CA ASN A 126 3.84 -0.02 -3.93
C ASN A 126 3.63 1.49 -4.19
N LEU A 127 3.92 2.01 -5.40
CA LEU A 127 3.71 3.42 -5.73
C LEU A 127 2.28 3.66 -6.21
N ILE A 128 1.57 4.57 -5.54
CA ILE A 128 0.14 4.88 -5.82
C ILE A 128 -0.09 5.36 -7.25
N ALA A 129 0.82 6.18 -7.78
CA ALA A 129 0.68 6.83 -9.08
C ALA A 129 1.56 6.19 -10.18
N ILE A 130 1.91 4.91 -10.04
CA ILE A 130 2.72 4.22 -11.06
C ILE A 130 1.89 3.93 -12.31
N ASP A 131 2.47 4.21 -13.47
CA ASP A 131 1.89 3.83 -14.75
C ASP A 131 2.16 2.35 -15.02
N ARG A 132 1.14 1.51 -14.78
CA ARG A 132 1.21 0.05 -14.95
C ARG A 132 1.27 -0.39 -16.42
N GLU A 133 0.92 0.50 -17.34
CA GLU A 133 1.00 0.25 -18.78
C GLU A 133 2.37 0.65 -19.35
N SER A 134 3.18 1.37 -18.58
CA SER A 134 4.51 1.77 -19.01
C SER A 134 5.41 0.55 -19.26
N GLU A 135 6.23 0.64 -20.31
CA GLU A 135 7.21 -0.39 -20.65
C GLU A 135 8.16 -0.68 -19.46
N GLU A 136 8.59 0.36 -18.74
CA GLU A 136 9.45 0.22 -17.57
C GLU A 136 8.81 -0.64 -16.47
N TYR A 137 7.54 -0.36 -16.13
CA TYR A 137 6.81 -1.15 -15.14
C TYR A 137 6.66 -2.60 -15.58
N ARG A 138 6.22 -2.83 -16.83
CA ARG A 138 6.04 -4.17 -17.40
C ARG A 138 7.36 -4.96 -17.42
N ARG A 139 8.47 -4.34 -17.80
CA ARG A 139 9.81 -4.98 -17.76
C ARG A 139 10.19 -5.40 -16.36
N MET A 140 10.00 -4.54 -15.36
CA MET A 140 10.29 -4.88 -13.95
C MET A 140 9.37 -5.99 -13.42
N LEU A 141 8.07 -5.94 -13.75
CA LEU A 141 7.09 -6.98 -13.43
C LEU A 141 7.52 -8.35 -13.99
N TYR A 142 7.68 -8.46 -15.30
CA TYR A 142 8.02 -9.74 -15.93
C TYR A 142 9.41 -10.23 -15.52
N SER A 143 10.38 -9.33 -15.34
CA SER A 143 11.70 -9.74 -14.85
C SER A 143 11.65 -10.25 -13.41
N SER A 144 10.76 -9.70 -12.57
CA SER A 144 10.53 -10.27 -11.23
C SER A 144 9.90 -11.67 -11.34
N SER A 145 8.96 -11.90 -12.26
CA SER A 145 8.30 -13.19 -12.43
C SER A 145 9.24 -14.28 -12.98
N TYR A 146 10.00 -13.96 -14.02
CA TYR A 146 10.84 -14.94 -14.72
C TYR A 146 12.29 -14.96 -14.24
N GLY A 147 12.76 -13.89 -13.59
CA GLY A 147 14.13 -13.76 -13.11
C GLY A 147 14.35 -14.06 -11.64
N TYR A 148 13.30 -14.30 -10.85
CA TYR A 148 13.42 -14.57 -9.40
C TYR A 148 14.32 -15.77 -9.09
N ASN A 149 14.12 -16.90 -9.78
CA ASN A 149 14.94 -18.08 -9.55
C ASN A 149 16.38 -17.86 -10.02
N TYR A 150 16.59 -17.11 -11.12
CA TYR A 150 17.94 -16.75 -11.57
C TYR A 150 18.66 -15.86 -10.56
N GLN A 151 17.95 -14.90 -9.95
CA GLN A 151 18.50 -14.09 -8.86
C GLN A 151 18.89 -14.97 -7.67
N SER A 152 18.04 -15.92 -7.28
CA SER A 152 18.31 -16.86 -6.18
C SER A 152 19.54 -17.73 -6.46
N TYR A 153 19.65 -18.25 -7.69
CA TYR A 153 20.84 -18.95 -8.19
C TYR A 153 22.12 -18.11 -8.05
N GLU A 154 22.10 -16.88 -8.56
CA GLU A 154 23.24 -15.95 -8.53
C GLU A 154 23.67 -15.56 -7.12
N GLU A 155 22.75 -15.56 -6.15
CA GLU A 155 23.03 -15.32 -4.73
C GLU A 155 23.66 -16.58 -4.10
N GLU A 156 23.06 -17.75 -4.31
CA GLU A 156 23.47 -19.04 -3.75
C GLU A 156 24.91 -19.43 -4.16
N ILE A 157 25.27 -19.30 -5.44
CA ILE A 157 26.61 -19.66 -5.93
C ILE A 157 27.75 -18.76 -5.40
N LYS A 158 27.41 -17.57 -4.87
CA LYS A 158 28.36 -16.60 -4.32
C LYS A 158 28.61 -16.77 -2.83
N GLU A 159 27.85 -17.63 -2.16
CA GLU A 159 28.04 -17.90 -0.74
C GLU A 159 29.40 -18.56 -0.45
N GLU A 160 29.87 -18.45 0.80
CA GLU A 160 31.09 -19.14 1.24
C GLU A 160 30.94 -20.67 1.14
N TYR A 161 29.72 -21.17 1.37
CA TYR A 161 29.34 -22.58 1.29
C TYR A 161 28.09 -22.78 0.42
N PRO A 162 28.20 -22.69 -0.92
CA PRO A 162 27.04 -22.74 -1.80
C PRO A 162 26.26 -24.05 -1.70
N ASP A 163 24.93 -23.96 -1.58
CA ASP A 163 24.03 -25.09 -1.79
C ASP A 163 23.81 -25.30 -3.29
N TYR A 164 24.72 -26.06 -3.91
CA TYR A 164 24.63 -26.37 -5.35
C TYR A 164 23.37 -27.16 -5.72
N GLN A 165 22.78 -27.91 -4.79
CA GLN A 165 21.51 -28.60 -5.07
C GLN A 165 20.41 -27.56 -5.28
N ARG A 166 20.32 -26.57 -4.39
CA ARG A 166 19.37 -25.47 -4.51
C ARG A 166 19.64 -24.63 -5.75
N ALA A 167 20.90 -24.28 -6.02
CA ALA A 167 21.29 -23.52 -7.20
C ALA A 167 20.82 -24.20 -8.51
N VAL A 168 21.04 -25.51 -8.65
CA VAL A 168 20.58 -26.27 -9.83
C VAL A 168 19.06 -26.33 -9.89
N ALA A 169 18.38 -26.54 -8.75
CA ALA A 169 16.93 -26.58 -8.70
C ALA A 169 16.30 -25.25 -9.13
N ASP A 170 16.85 -24.12 -8.66
CA ASP A 170 16.39 -22.78 -9.04
C ASP A 170 16.52 -22.56 -10.56
N LEU A 171 17.62 -23.01 -11.17
CA LEU A 171 17.79 -22.91 -12.63
C LEU A 171 16.72 -23.70 -13.40
N PHE A 172 16.42 -24.94 -12.99
CA PHE A 172 15.40 -25.74 -13.65
C PHE A 172 13.98 -25.24 -13.41
N ASP A 173 13.65 -24.82 -12.18
CA ASP A 173 12.34 -24.27 -11.85
C ASP A 173 12.11 -22.93 -12.59
N GLY A 174 13.16 -22.11 -12.75
CA GLY A 174 13.13 -20.90 -13.56
C GLY A 174 12.91 -21.18 -15.05
N LEU A 175 13.61 -22.16 -15.61
CA LEU A 175 13.47 -22.56 -17.01
C LEU A 175 12.07 -23.14 -17.31
N GLU A 176 11.54 -23.98 -16.42
CA GLU A 176 10.16 -24.49 -16.52
C GLU A 176 9.13 -23.35 -16.46
N ASN A 177 9.38 -22.33 -15.61
CA ASN A 177 8.53 -21.14 -15.55
C ASN A 177 8.55 -20.38 -16.87
N CYS A 178 9.71 -20.18 -17.51
CA CYS A 178 9.80 -19.58 -18.85
C CYS A 178 8.98 -20.39 -19.88
N TYR A 179 9.11 -21.72 -19.90
CA TYR A 179 8.35 -22.57 -20.84
C TYR A 179 6.84 -22.52 -20.59
N SER A 180 6.44 -22.42 -19.33
CA SER A 180 5.03 -22.23 -18.97
C SER A 180 4.52 -20.86 -19.40
N GLY A 181 5.33 -19.81 -19.23
CA GLY A 181 5.02 -18.44 -19.65
C GLY A 181 4.81 -18.31 -21.16
N LYS A 182 5.61 -19.01 -21.97
CA LYS A 182 5.45 -19.00 -23.44
C LYS A 182 4.06 -19.42 -23.93
N LYS A 183 3.30 -20.18 -23.13
CA LYS A 183 1.94 -20.61 -23.49
C LYS A 183 0.90 -19.48 -23.37
N TYR A 184 1.20 -18.44 -22.60
CA TYR A 184 0.26 -17.39 -22.20
C TYR A 184 0.90 -15.99 -22.29
N ILE A 185 1.57 -15.70 -23.41
CA ILE A 185 2.23 -14.41 -23.63
C ILE A 185 1.18 -13.29 -23.76
N ASP A 186 1.32 -12.25 -22.95
CA ASP A 186 0.46 -11.05 -22.91
C ASP A 186 1.01 -9.88 -23.76
N GLY A 187 2.17 -10.05 -24.40
CA GLY A 187 2.71 -9.08 -25.35
C GLY A 187 4.21 -9.18 -25.61
N PRO A 188 4.75 -8.31 -26.48
CA PRO A 188 6.13 -8.40 -26.94
C PRO A 188 7.17 -8.19 -25.82
N ILE A 189 6.85 -7.37 -24.82
CA ILE A 189 7.75 -7.15 -23.67
C ILE A 189 7.89 -8.44 -22.85
N GLU A 190 6.79 -9.15 -22.62
CA GLU A 190 6.84 -10.41 -21.86
C GLU A 190 7.62 -11.48 -22.63
N GLU A 191 7.37 -11.61 -23.94
CA GLU A 191 8.09 -12.53 -24.81
C GLU A 191 9.60 -12.28 -24.81
N GLU A 192 10.02 -11.01 -24.90
CA GLU A 192 11.42 -10.61 -24.82
C GLU A 192 12.06 -11.02 -23.48
N ILE A 193 11.36 -10.75 -22.37
CA ILE A 193 11.86 -11.09 -21.03
C ILE A 193 11.92 -12.60 -20.80
N ILE A 194 10.91 -13.36 -21.25
CA ILE A 194 10.92 -14.83 -21.18
C ILE A 194 12.13 -15.38 -21.94
N SER A 195 12.36 -14.90 -23.16
CA SER A 195 13.47 -15.35 -24.00
C SER A 195 14.84 -15.02 -23.37
N LEU A 196 14.97 -13.82 -22.80
CA LEU A 196 16.17 -13.42 -22.05
C LEU A 196 16.47 -14.36 -20.88
N PHE A 197 15.46 -14.69 -20.07
CA PHE A 197 15.69 -15.55 -18.90
C PHE A 197 15.85 -17.02 -19.27
N GLU A 198 15.15 -17.52 -20.29
CA GLU A 198 15.40 -18.85 -20.84
C GLU A 198 16.85 -19.02 -21.29
N GLU A 199 17.41 -18.05 -22.01
CA GLU A 199 18.82 -18.05 -22.42
C GLU A 199 19.75 -18.04 -21.20
N LYS A 200 19.46 -17.20 -20.19
CA LYS A 200 20.24 -17.15 -18.94
C LYS A 200 20.25 -18.48 -18.18
N TYR A 201 19.08 -19.09 -17.98
CA TYR A 201 18.96 -20.38 -17.30
C TYR A 201 19.70 -21.48 -18.05
N THR A 202 19.49 -21.57 -19.37
CA THR A 202 20.13 -22.57 -20.22
C THR A 202 21.64 -22.38 -20.23
N SER A 203 22.11 -21.15 -20.33
CA SER A 203 23.54 -20.83 -20.31
C SER A 203 24.20 -21.19 -18.98
N ALA A 204 23.55 -20.91 -17.84
CA ALA A 204 24.08 -21.29 -16.53
C ALA A 204 24.14 -22.82 -16.36
N LEU A 205 23.08 -23.55 -16.74
CA LEU A 205 23.06 -25.01 -16.71
C LEU A 205 24.19 -25.63 -17.56
N ARG A 206 24.47 -25.04 -18.72
CA ARG A 206 25.54 -25.51 -19.62
C ARG A 206 26.93 -25.14 -19.14
N ASN A 207 27.15 -23.86 -18.83
CA ASN A 207 28.49 -23.34 -18.56
C ASN A 207 28.95 -23.69 -17.14
N ASP A 208 28.06 -23.57 -16.17
CA ASP A 208 28.40 -23.73 -14.75
C ASP A 208 28.28 -25.21 -14.34
N PHE A 209 27.24 -25.91 -14.81
CA PHE A 209 27.01 -27.32 -14.45
C PHE A 209 27.41 -28.34 -15.53
N GLY A 210 27.86 -27.88 -16.71
CA GLY A 210 28.38 -28.76 -17.75
C GLY A 210 27.34 -29.64 -18.43
N LEU A 211 26.05 -29.27 -18.34
CA LEU A 211 24.96 -30.06 -18.95
C LEU A 211 24.87 -29.81 -20.44
N SER A 212 24.57 -30.85 -21.21
CA SER A 212 24.17 -30.73 -22.61
C SER A 212 22.69 -30.32 -22.74
N GLU A 213 22.31 -29.82 -23.92
CA GLU A 213 20.91 -29.44 -24.21
C GLU A 213 19.95 -30.62 -24.05
N GLY A 214 20.33 -31.81 -24.52
CA GLY A 214 19.54 -33.04 -24.34
C GLY A 214 19.37 -33.44 -22.87
N GLU A 215 20.41 -33.29 -22.04
CA GLU A 215 20.28 -33.54 -20.59
C GLU A 215 19.33 -32.56 -19.92
N ILE A 216 19.38 -31.27 -20.29
CA ILE A 216 18.47 -30.25 -19.75
C ILE A 216 17.02 -30.61 -20.10
N GLU A 217 16.74 -30.94 -21.37
CA GLU A 217 15.41 -31.35 -21.81
C GLU A 217 14.91 -32.59 -21.07
N ASP A 218 15.76 -33.59 -20.89
CA ASP A 218 15.38 -34.84 -20.23
C ASP A 218 15.05 -34.62 -18.75
N VAL A 219 15.77 -33.74 -18.06
CA VAL A 219 15.46 -33.36 -16.67
C VAL A 219 14.12 -32.61 -16.58
N LEU A 220 13.81 -31.73 -17.52
CA LEU A 220 12.55 -31.00 -17.53
C LEU A 220 11.33 -31.90 -17.75
N LYS A 221 11.49 -33.02 -18.48
CA LYS A 221 10.43 -34.03 -18.66
C LYS A 221 10.13 -34.84 -17.39
N LEU A 222 11.03 -34.83 -16.40
CA LEU A 222 10.83 -35.55 -15.14
C LEU A 222 9.71 -34.92 -14.31
N ASN A 223 9.02 -35.77 -13.54
CA ASN A 223 8.14 -35.28 -12.49
C ASN A 223 8.93 -34.59 -11.36
N ARG A 224 8.24 -33.82 -10.52
CA ARG A 224 8.87 -33.01 -9.46
C ARG A 224 9.78 -33.80 -8.52
N GLN A 225 9.44 -35.04 -8.17
CA GLN A 225 10.25 -35.85 -7.25
C GLN A 225 11.53 -36.35 -7.93
N ALA A 226 11.39 -36.94 -9.11
CA ALA A 226 12.54 -37.42 -9.89
C ALA A 226 13.47 -36.26 -10.30
N ARG A 227 12.92 -35.08 -10.60
CA ARG A 227 13.71 -33.88 -10.92
C ARG A 227 14.56 -33.44 -9.73
N LYS A 228 14.02 -33.45 -8.51
CA LYS A 228 14.79 -33.13 -7.29
C LYS A 228 15.96 -34.08 -7.09
N GLU A 229 15.72 -35.38 -7.23
CA GLU A 229 16.79 -36.40 -7.14
C GLU A 229 17.86 -36.17 -8.21
N LYS A 230 17.45 -35.78 -9.42
CA LYS A 230 18.37 -35.48 -10.50
C LYS A 230 19.19 -34.20 -10.26
N CYS A 231 18.60 -33.16 -9.66
CA CYS A 231 19.32 -31.95 -9.25
C CYS A 231 20.40 -32.27 -8.21
N ILE A 232 20.10 -33.16 -7.25
CA ILE A 232 21.08 -33.66 -6.27
C ILE A 232 22.25 -34.34 -6.98
N GLU A 233 21.98 -35.24 -7.91
CA GLU A 233 23.03 -35.93 -8.68
C GLU A 233 23.93 -34.97 -9.44
N ILE A 234 23.35 -33.97 -10.11
CA ILE A 234 24.08 -32.93 -10.87
C ILE A 234 24.97 -32.12 -9.93
N ALA A 235 24.43 -31.66 -8.80
CA ALA A 235 25.18 -30.90 -7.79
C ALA A 235 26.37 -31.71 -7.25
N TYR A 236 26.17 -32.99 -6.91
CA TYR A 236 27.27 -33.85 -6.46
C TYR A 236 28.36 -34.03 -7.52
N LYS A 237 27.98 -34.26 -8.78
CA LYS A 237 28.94 -34.35 -9.89
C LYS A 237 29.75 -33.06 -10.05
N TYR A 238 29.10 -31.91 -9.95
CA TYR A 238 29.77 -30.61 -9.98
C TYR A 238 30.78 -30.45 -8.84
N ILE A 239 30.39 -30.76 -7.60
CA ILE A 239 31.28 -30.69 -6.42
C ILE A 239 32.50 -31.62 -6.58
N GLN A 240 32.29 -32.85 -7.07
CA GLN A 240 33.37 -33.79 -7.32
C GLN A 240 34.35 -33.31 -8.39
N LYS A 241 33.86 -32.64 -9.43
CA LYS A 241 34.73 -32.03 -10.46
C LYS A 241 35.55 -30.88 -9.86
N LYS A 242 34.89 -29.95 -9.18
CA LYS A 242 35.51 -28.76 -8.57
C LYS A 242 36.56 -29.10 -7.50
N THR A 243 36.42 -30.23 -6.83
CA THR A 243 37.40 -30.71 -5.83
C THR A 243 38.62 -31.41 -6.46
N LYS A 244 38.48 -31.98 -7.66
CA LYS A 244 39.61 -32.57 -8.41
C LYS A 244 40.47 -31.53 -9.11
N ASP A 245 39.90 -30.37 -9.43
CA ASP A 245 40.57 -29.26 -10.10
C ASP A 245 41.33 -28.33 -9.12
N LYS A 246 41.28 -28.60 -7.80
CA LYS A 246 42.02 -27.90 -6.74
C LYS A 246 43.25 -28.69 -6.30
#